data_AF-A0AAE4Q3C9-F1
#
_entry.id   AF-A0AAE4Q3C9-F1
#
_cell.length_a   1.000
_cell.length_b   1.000
_cell.length_c   1.000
_cell.angle_alpha   90.00
_cell.angle_beta   90.00
_cell.angle_gamma   90.00
#
_symmetry.space_group_name_H-M   'P 1'
#
loop_
_entity.id
_entity.type
_entity.pdbx_description
1 polymer ?
#
loop_
_entity_poly.entity_id
_entity_poly.type
_entity_poly.pdbx_seq_one_letter_code
_entity_poly.pdbx_strand_id
1 'polypeptide(L)'
;MMWWIFQKERFSLERAAVSELESKVGWLEVGKWQADPANELAMCLTFHVFHLSRTYHFKMVYPSVFPDSPPMIYTEDKTRVSLHQYGANGELCLEHRPDNWQSSISGSDMIESVYRLLLEEQGEEGYMAHAQSAHIPSLGRDTRIKTCRFLLTEGDLNVLKALTERKTERAWIRERKVCGVFISSLLNVGDKENPIWTSNLNLPDGNREEQAFVARFSGAEISEQPEVSDLKKLLETSEMLELYHEVLQTDSIVNLIIGDKDDWVLLTLFGSIDERKIIRYTTIKIPEHKNRLPDQFLSLSDKKVGLVGCGSVGSKVAASLCRTGVGNFLLIDEDIFFPDNIVRNDLDLNYVGAHKAPALQQRLQNINPHVDTQILRLSLGGQESSSSMSGALESLGNCDLIIDATAEPLAFNLIASVSVRKKKPMIWVEVFGGGIGGLVARSRPELDPVPLSARAQIYNWCEGQGVEFLHSTKANDYSAQVNNDTPLIANDAEVSIMSAHATQFATDILARSHASIFPYSAYIVGMSSEWIFQQPFDTRPIDLVPEGVWGETTEQLDPEEIIQLLQAYLPPKDQFDANSSPE
;
A
#
# COMPACT_ATOMS: atom_id res chain seq x y z
N MET A 1 14.13 -25.41 -20.28
CA MET A 1 14.17 -25.42 -21.76
C MET A 1 15.64 -25.49 -22.19
N MET A 2 16.00 -26.33 -23.17
CA MET A 2 17.41 -26.49 -23.61
C MET A 2 17.78 -25.42 -24.66
N TRP A 3 18.10 -24.20 -24.20
CA TRP A 3 18.34 -23.05 -25.08
C TRP A 3 19.37 -23.34 -26.19
N TRP A 4 20.42 -24.12 -25.90
CA TRP A 4 21.52 -24.41 -26.81
C TRP A 4 21.12 -25.31 -28.00
N ILE A 5 19.95 -25.96 -27.94
CA ILE A 5 19.36 -26.68 -29.08
C ILE A 5 18.59 -25.72 -29.98
N PHE A 6 17.79 -24.83 -29.39
CA PHE A 6 16.87 -23.95 -30.13
C PHE A 6 17.53 -22.64 -30.59
N GLN A 7 18.60 -22.21 -29.92
CA GLN A 7 19.39 -21.02 -30.24
C GLN A 7 20.80 -21.40 -30.69
N LYS A 8 20.89 -22.24 -31.73
CA LYS A 8 22.15 -22.81 -32.22
C LYS A 8 23.18 -21.76 -32.62
N GLU A 9 22.75 -20.65 -33.22
CA GLU A 9 23.64 -19.55 -33.60
C GLU A 9 24.28 -18.93 -32.36
N ARG A 10 23.48 -18.62 -31.34
CA ARG A 10 23.99 -18.11 -30.06
C ARG A 10 24.98 -19.09 -29.42
N PHE A 11 24.65 -20.37 -29.36
CA PHE A 11 25.56 -21.37 -28.81
C PHE A 11 26.88 -21.45 -29.60
N SER A 12 26.83 -21.28 -30.91
CA SER A 12 28.04 -21.26 -31.76
C SER A 12 28.90 -20.02 -31.49
N LEU A 13 28.29 -18.86 -31.30
CA LEU A 13 28.98 -17.62 -30.92
C LEU A 13 29.65 -17.73 -29.55
N GLU A 14 28.98 -18.33 -28.55
CA GLU A 14 29.57 -18.58 -27.23
C GLU A 14 30.84 -19.43 -27.32
N ARG A 15 30.78 -20.53 -28.09
CA ARG A 15 31.95 -21.41 -28.28
C ARG A 15 33.08 -20.71 -29.03
N ALA A 16 32.75 -19.89 -30.03
CA ALA A 16 33.74 -19.14 -30.79
C ALA A 16 34.43 -18.08 -29.91
N ALA A 17 33.67 -17.31 -29.13
CA ALA A 17 34.21 -16.27 -28.25
C ALA A 17 35.14 -16.84 -27.18
N VAL A 18 34.76 -17.95 -26.54
CA VAL A 18 35.61 -18.64 -25.55
C VAL A 18 36.89 -19.19 -26.18
N SER A 19 36.80 -19.81 -27.37
CA SER A 19 37.98 -20.34 -28.08
C SER A 19 38.90 -19.21 -28.57
N GLU A 20 38.34 -18.08 -28.98
CA GLU A 20 39.10 -16.89 -29.37
C GLU A 20 39.85 -16.32 -28.16
N LEU A 21 39.20 -16.21 -26.99
CA LEU A 21 39.85 -15.78 -25.75
C LEU A 21 41.04 -16.67 -25.39
N GLU A 22 40.84 -17.99 -25.37
CA GLU A 22 41.90 -18.97 -25.09
C GLU A 22 43.11 -18.79 -26.02
N SER A 23 42.87 -18.56 -27.32
CA SER A 23 43.97 -18.37 -28.29
C SER A 23 44.76 -17.07 -28.07
N LYS A 24 44.17 -16.08 -27.40
CA LYS A 24 44.75 -14.75 -27.20
C LYS A 24 45.54 -14.63 -25.88
N VAL A 25 45.28 -15.51 -24.91
CA VAL A 25 45.81 -15.35 -23.54
C VAL A 25 46.57 -16.58 -23.07
N GLY A 26 47.61 -16.37 -22.26
CA GLY A 26 48.42 -17.47 -21.70
C GLY A 26 47.91 -18.02 -20.36
N TRP A 27 46.88 -17.41 -19.78
CA TRP A 27 46.37 -17.74 -18.44
C TRP A 27 45.11 -18.62 -18.44
N LEU A 28 44.60 -19.02 -19.61
CA LEU A 28 43.36 -19.78 -19.75
C LEU A 28 43.61 -21.11 -20.46
N GLU A 29 43.03 -22.19 -19.95
CA GLU A 29 42.86 -23.47 -20.64
C GLU A 29 41.38 -23.85 -20.63
N VAL A 30 40.78 -23.99 -21.81
CA VAL A 30 39.37 -24.30 -21.97
C VAL A 30 39.20 -25.82 -22.00
N GLY A 31 38.39 -26.33 -21.09
CA GLY A 31 38.06 -27.73 -20.98
C GLY A 31 36.86 -28.12 -21.85
N LYS A 32 35.96 -28.92 -21.28
CA LYS A 32 34.92 -29.60 -22.04
C LYS A 32 33.60 -28.87 -21.95
N TRP A 33 32.99 -28.66 -23.12
CA TRP A 33 31.57 -28.35 -23.24
C TRP A 33 30.74 -29.62 -23.06
N GLN A 34 29.83 -29.63 -22.10
CA GLN A 34 28.94 -30.77 -21.87
C GLN A 34 27.62 -30.36 -21.25
N ALA A 35 26.54 -31.04 -21.64
CA ALA A 35 25.28 -30.94 -20.92
C ALA A 35 25.38 -31.72 -19.59
N ASP A 36 24.94 -31.11 -18.49
CA ASP A 36 24.95 -31.71 -17.17
C ASP A 36 23.63 -32.46 -16.89
N PRO A 37 23.62 -33.80 -16.83
CA PRO A 37 22.40 -34.57 -16.58
C PRO A 37 21.82 -34.31 -15.18
N ALA A 38 22.64 -33.90 -14.21
CA ALA A 38 22.20 -33.61 -12.85
C ALA A 38 21.53 -32.24 -12.72
N ASN A 39 21.66 -31.37 -13.72
CA ASN A 39 21.13 -30.01 -13.73
C ASN A 39 20.28 -29.76 -14.99
N GLU A 40 19.27 -30.61 -15.20
CA GLU A 40 18.30 -30.48 -16.31
C GLU A 40 18.92 -30.34 -17.71
N LEU A 41 20.08 -30.97 -17.96
CA LEU A 41 20.85 -30.84 -19.21
C LEU A 41 21.30 -29.40 -19.51
N ALA A 42 21.53 -28.60 -18.47
CA ALA A 42 22.18 -27.30 -18.58
C ALA A 42 23.52 -27.44 -19.30
N MET A 43 23.79 -26.56 -20.25
CA MET A 43 25.09 -26.54 -20.92
C MET A 43 26.14 -26.03 -19.93
N CYS A 44 27.25 -26.74 -19.82
CA CYS A 44 28.36 -26.39 -18.94
C CYS A 44 29.66 -26.35 -19.72
N LEU A 45 30.59 -25.53 -19.23
CA LEU A 45 31.97 -25.48 -19.68
C LEU A 45 32.88 -25.62 -18.47
N THR A 46 33.82 -26.58 -18.50
CA THR A 46 34.95 -26.57 -17.57
C THR A 46 36.11 -25.76 -18.15
N PHE A 47 36.86 -25.06 -17.32
CA PHE A 47 38.04 -24.31 -17.73
C PHE A 47 38.99 -24.10 -16.54
N HIS A 48 40.26 -23.87 -16.83
CA HIS A 48 41.29 -23.62 -15.84
C HIS A 48 41.88 -22.22 -16.03
N VAL A 49 42.16 -21.55 -14.91
CA VAL A 49 42.82 -20.26 -14.90
C VAL A 49 44.16 -20.38 -14.18
N PHE A 50 45.24 -20.00 -14.86
CA PHE A 50 46.59 -19.95 -14.32
C PHE A 50 46.87 -18.55 -13.78
N HIS A 51 47.10 -18.46 -12.48
CA HIS A 51 47.46 -17.19 -11.83
C HIS A 51 48.52 -17.45 -10.77
N LEU A 52 49.65 -16.73 -10.86
CA LEU A 52 50.87 -17.00 -10.09
C LEU A 52 51.30 -18.49 -10.24
N SER A 53 51.69 -19.14 -9.14
CA SER A 53 52.07 -20.57 -9.12
C SER A 53 50.89 -21.50 -8.85
N ARG A 54 49.65 -21.07 -9.10
CA ARG A 54 48.42 -21.83 -8.82
C ARG A 54 47.56 -22.00 -10.08
N THR A 55 46.88 -23.13 -10.14
CA THR A 55 45.86 -23.44 -11.14
C THR A 55 44.51 -23.50 -10.46
N TYR A 56 43.55 -22.72 -10.95
CA TYR A 56 42.19 -22.68 -10.43
C TYR A 56 41.26 -23.42 -11.40
N HIS A 57 40.46 -24.35 -10.89
CA HIS A 57 39.56 -25.19 -11.68
C HIS A 57 38.12 -24.72 -11.54
N PHE A 58 37.49 -24.35 -12.66
CA PHE A 58 36.16 -23.77 -12.68
C PHE A 58 35.19 -24.52 -13.60
N LYS A 59 33.92 -24.43 -13.26
CA LYS A 59 32.78 -24.88 -14.07
C LYS A 59 31.81 -23.71 -14.25
N MET A 60 31.65 -23.27 -15.49
CA MET A 60 30.60 -22.35 -15.90
C MET A 60 29.34 -23.13 -16.27
N VAL A 61 28.20 -22.71 -15.74
CA VAL A 61 26.88 -23.33 -15.95
C VAL A 61 25.97 -22.29 -16.59
N TYR A 62 25.49 -22.58 -17.80
CA TYR A 62 24.53 -21.72 -18.49
C TYR A 62 23.12 -22.04 -18.00
N PRO A 63 22.35 -21.05 -17.51
CA PRO A 63 20.99 -21.29 -17.06
C PRO A 63 20.09 -21.67 -18.24
N SER A 64 18.95 -22.31 -17.95
CA SER A 64 17.99 -22.74 -18.97
C SER A 64 17.34 -21.58 -19.74
N VAL A 65 17.41 -20.36 -19.19
CA VAL A 65 16.92 -19.10 -19.77
C VAL A 65 18.00 -18.28 -20.45
N PHE A 66 19.22 -18.79 -20.61
CA PHE A 66 20.27 -18.09 -21.36
C PHE A 66 19.79 -17.85 -22.82
N PRO A 67 20.05 -16.67 -23.42
CA PRO A 67 20.94 -15.59 -22.98
C PRO A 67 20.29 -14.47 -22.17
N ASP A 68 19.11 -14.67 -21.60
CA ASP A 68 18.40 -13.63 -20.84
C ASP A 68 18.94 -13.48 -19.40
N SER A 69 19.77 -14.41 -18.95
CA SER A 69 20.42 -14.41 -17.63
C SER A 69 21.89 -14.84 -17.75
N PRO A 70 22.82 -14.30 -16.95
CA PRO A 70 24.22 -14.66 -17.01
C PRO A 70 24.46 -16.15 -16.69
N PRO A 71 25.52 -16.75 -17.26
CA PRO A 71 26.08 -17.99 -16.77
C PRO A 71 26.58 -17.85 -15.33
N MET A 72 26.54 -18.93 -14.55
CA MET A 72 27.07 -18.97 -13.18
C MET A 72 28.40 -19.71 -13.18
N ILE A 73 29.41 -19.21 -12.45
CA ILE A 73 30.73 -19.85 -12.39
C ILE A 73 31.00 -20.35 -10.97
N TYR A 74 31.31 -21.65 -10.87
CA TYR A 74 31.62 -22.34 -9.62
C TYR A 74 33.04 -22.88 -9.67
N THR A 75 33.69 -23.00 -8.51
CA THR A 75 34.88 -23.83 -8.33
C THR A 75 34.51 -25.30 -8.47
N GLU A 76 35.27 -26.07 -9.25
CA GLU A 76 34.95 -27.47 -9.54
C GLU A 76 34.99 -28.36 -8.29
N ASP A 77 35.94 -28.11 -7.39
CA ASP A 77 36.12 -28.80 -6.12
C ASP A 77 35.26 -28.25 -4.98
N LYS A 78 34.41 -27.26 -5.27
CA LYS A 78 33.55 -26.55 -4.30
C LYS A 78 34.35 -25.91 -3.15
N THR A 79 35.60 -25.52 -3.40
CA THR A 79 36.37 -24.75 -2.41
C THR A 79 36.06 -23.27 -2.50
N ARG A 80 36.29 -22.55 -1.40
CA ARG A 80 36.24 -21.09 -1.42
C ARG A 80 37.57 -20.54 -1.92
N VAL A 81 37.56 -19.84 -3.04
CA VAL A 81 38.77 -19.24 -3.64
C VAL A 81 38.75 -17.71 -3.64
N SER A 82 37.61 -17.11 -3.30
CA SER A 82 37.39 -15.67 -3.31
C SER A 82 36.53 -15.17 -2.13
N LEU A 83 36.71 -13.91 -1.74
CA LEU A 83 35.80 -13.23 -0.81
C LEU A 83 34.44 -12.96 -1.48
N HIS A 84 34.44 -12.74 -2.80
CA HIS A 84 33.26 -12.59 -3.66
C HIS A 84 32.77 -13.95 -4.17
N GLN A 85 32.42 -14.82 -3.24
CA GLN A 85 31.84 -16.14 -3.52
C GLN A 85 30.70 -16.43 -2.54
N TYR A 86 29.56 -16.89 -3.06
CA TYR A 86 28.36 -17.14 -2.25
C TYR A 86 28.51 -18.38 -1.36
N GLY A 87 29.11 -18.21 -0.19
CA GLY A 87 29.48 -19.34 0.68
C GLY A 87 30.59 -20.20 0.06
N ALA A 88 30.97 -21.30 0.72
CA ALA A 88 32.09 -22.11 0.26
C ALA A 88 31.83 -22.84 -1.07
N ASN A 89 30.57 -23.20 -1.35
CA ASN A 89 30.18 -24.01 -2.51
C ASN A 89 29.35 -23.25 -3.54
N GLY A 90 29.14 -21.94 -3.37
CA GLY A 90 28.33 -21.15 -4.30
C GLY A 90 29.16 -20.55 -5.43
N GLU A 91 28.45 -19.88 -6.34
CA GLU A 91 29.05 -19.19 -7.48
C GLU A 91 29.86 -17.97 -7.06
N LEU A 92 30.76 -17.57 -7.96
CA LEU A 92 31.48 -16.31 -7.86
C LEU A 92 30.54 -15.13 -8.13
N CYS A 93 30.71 -14.06 -7.34
CA CYS A 93 30.07 -12.79 -7.58
C CYS A 93 30.95 -11.97 -8.53
N LEU A 94 30.59 -11.98 -9.81
CA LEU A 94 31.39 -11.43 -10.90
C LEU A 94 30.94 -10.00 -11.30
N GLU A 95 31.68 -9.39 -12.23
CA GLU A 95 31.39 -8.07 -12.79
C GLU A 95 30.04 -8.04 -13.51
N HIS A 96 29.75 -9.11 -14.25
CA HIS A 96 28.50 -9.33 -14.96
C HIS A 96 27.56 -10.18 -14.10
N ARG A 97 26.38 -9.63 -13.83
CA ARG A 97 25.39 -10.11 -12.86
C ARG A 97 23.99 -9.92 -13.42
N PRO A 98 22.96 -10.53 -12.83
CA PRO A 98 21.59 -10.35 -13.30
C PRO A 98 21.12 -8.89 -13.38
N ASP A 99 21.65 -7.98 -12.56
CA ASP A 99 21.30 -6.55 -12.55
C ASP A 99 21.90 -5.72 -13.68
N ASN A 100 22.99 -6.17 -14.31
CA ASN A 100 23.67 -5.46 -15.39
C ASN A 100 23.95 -6.33 -16.63
N TRP A 101 23.36 -7.53 -16.68
CA TRP A 101 23.50 -8.46 -17.77
C TRP A 101 22.86 -7.91 -19.05
N GLN A 102 23.60 -8.06 -20.15
CA GLN A 102 23.12 -7.77 -21.49
C GLN A 102 23.34 -9.01 -22.32
N SER A 103 22.37 -9.39 -23.14
CA SER A 103 22.49 -10.59 -23.96
C SER A 103 23.67 -10.52 -24.94
N SER A 104 24.24 -9.35 -25.23
CA SER A 104 25.49 -9.25 -26.02
C SER A 104 26.74 -9.76 -25.30
N ILE A 105 26.72 -9.87 -23.97
CA ILE A 105 27.82 -10.40 -23.15
C ILE A 105 27.85 -11.92 -23.29
N SER A 106 29.06 -12.48 -23.35
CA SER A 106 29.33 -13.88 -23.59
C SER A 106 30.03 -14.56 -22.41
N GLY A 107 30.13 -15.89 -22.48
CA GLY A 107 30.86 -16.69 -21.51
C GLY A 107 32.35 -16.37 -21.46
N SER A 108 32.96 -15.84 -22.54
CA SER A 108 34.34 -15.36 -22.46
C SER A 108 34.47 -14.13 -21.58
N ASP A 109 33.52 -13.20 -21.62
CA ASP A 109 33.51 -12.03 -20.74
C ASP A 109 33.34 -12.45 -19.27
N MET A 110 32.54 -13.50 -19.02
CA MET A 110 32.42 -14.09 -17.68
C MET A 110 33.76 -14.68 -17.19
N ILE A 111 34.48 -15.40 -18.07
CA ILE A 111 35.80 -15.97 -17.75
C ILE A 111 36.83 -14.86 -17.50
N GLU A 112 36.84 -13.80 -18.30
CA GLU A 112 37.71 -12.64 -18.05
C GLU A 112 37.38 -11.96 -16.72
N SER A 113 36.11 -11.86 -16.35
CA SER A 113 35.70 -11.33 -15.04
C SER A 113 36.23 -12.20 -13.89
N VAL A 114 36.30 -13.52 -14.03
CA VAL A 114 36.95 -14.41 -13.04
C VAL A 114 38.43 -14.09 -12.93
N TYR A 115 39.13 -13.94 -14.06
CA TYR A 115 40.56 -13.62 -14.04
C TYR A 115 40.84 -12.26 -13.41
N ARG A 116 40.04 -11.23 -13.72
CA ARG A 116 40.12 -9.90 -13.07
C ARG A 116 39.91 -9.99 -11.56
N LEU A 117 38.92 -10.76 -11.11
CA LEU A 117 38.69 -11.00 -9.68
C LEU A 117 39.89 -11.66 -8.99
N LEU A 118 40.49 -12.68 -9.61
CA LEU A 118 41.69 -13.34 -9.09
C LEU A 118 42.91 -12.40 -9.06
N LEU A 119 43.09 -11.56 -10.07
CA LEU A 119 44.16 -10.55 -10.12
C LEU A 119 44.03 -9.54 -8.99
N GLU A 120 42.81 -9.09 -8.68
CA GLU A 120 42.56 -8.13 -7.60
C GLU A 120 42.70 -8.74 -6.21
N GLU A 121 42.24 -9.98 -6.00
CA GLU A 121 42.22 -10.58 -4.67
C GLU A 121 43.48 -11.37 -4.30
N GLN A 122 44.21 -11.95 -5.27
CA GLN A 122 45.31 -12.87 -4.99
C GLN A 122 46.68 -12.23 -5.32
N GLY A 123 47.35 -11.68 -4.30
CA GLY A 123 48.70 -11.08 -4.41
C GLY A 123 49.86 -12.06 -4.14
N GLU A 124 51.09 -11.62 -4.41
CA GLU A 124 52.32 -12.46 -4.32
C GLU A 124 52.66 -12.92 -2.88
N GLU A 125 52.19 -12.24 -1.83
CA GLU A 125 52.55 -12.50 -0.42
C GLU A 125 51.52 -13.35 0.36
N GLY A 126 50.59 -14.05 -0.31
CA GLY A 126 49.61 -14.91 0.36
C GLY A 126 48.52 -14.17 1.15
N TYR A 127 48.52 -12.84 1.14
CA TYR A 127 47.43 -12.00 1.62
C TYR A 127 46.34 -11.87 0.53
N MET A 128 45.09 -12.12 0.93
CA MET A 128 43.93 -11.92 0.05
C MET A 128 43.45 -10.47 0.18
N ALA A 129 43.58 -9.69 -0.89
CA ALA A 129 43.01 -8.35 -0.96
C ALA A 129 41.50 -8.43 -1.27
N HIS A 130 40.73 -7.44 -0.85
CA HIS A 130 39.30 -7.40 -1.09
C HIS A 130 39.01 -6.65 -2.39
N ALA A 131 38.56 -7.35 -3.43
CA ALA A 131 38.14 -6.72 -4.69
C ALA A 131 36.99 -5.73 -4.44
N GLN A 132 36.91 -4.67 -5.26
CA GLN A 132 35.81 -3.69 -5.11
C GLN A 132 34.48 -4.34 -5.47
N SER A 133 33.50 -4.25 -4.57
CA SER A 133 32.16 -4.78 -4.83
C SER A 133 31.23 -3.69 -5.36
N ALA A 134 30.70 -3.90 -6.56
CA ALA A 134 29.59 -3.11 -7.10
C ALA A 134 28.23 -3.50 -6.48
N HIS A 135 28.23 -4.32 -5.43
CA HIS A 135 27.03 -4.79 -4.76
C HIS A 135 26.32 -3.64 -4.04
N ILE A 136 25.19 -3.21 -4.60
CA ILE A 136 24.32 -2.23 -3.97
C ILE A 136 23.43 -2.96 -2.94
N PRO A 137 23.54 -2.68 -1.62
CA PRO A 137 22.65 -3.26 -0.62
C PRO A 137 21.20 -2.86 -0.88
N SER A 138 20.25 -3.75 -0.57
CA SER A 138 18.83 -3.42 -0.66
C SER A 138 18.09 -4.04 0.51
N LEU A 139 17.35 -3.22 1.23
CA LEU A 139 16.63 -3.64 2.43
C LEU A 139 15.76 -4.88 2.17
N GLY A 140 15.08 -4.93 1.02
CA GLY A 140 14.26 -6.08 0.62
C GLY A 140 15.06 -7.37 0.45
N ARG A 141 16.22 -7.33 -0.23
CA ARG A 141 17.06 -8.52 -0.42
C ARG A 141 17.66 -8.97 0.90
N ASP A 142 18.15 -8.04 1.70
CA ASP A 142 18.91 -8.32 2.91
C ASP A 142 18.00 -8.83 4.05
N THR A 143 16.70 -8.50 4.01
CA THR A 143 15.69 -8.96 5.00
C THR A 143 14.84 -10.15 4.54
N ARG A 144 15.03 -10.68 3.32
CA ARG A 144 14.12 -11.68 2.72
C ARG A 144 14.00 -13.00 3.50
N ILE A 145 15.08 -13.41 4.16
CA ILE A 145 15.11 -14.64 4.99
C ILE A 145 14.88 -14.34 6.49
N LYS A 146 14.72 -13.06 6.86
CA LYS A 146 14.60 -12.62 8.26
C LYS A 146 13.13 -12.59 8.65
N THR A 147 12.75 -13.50 9.55
CA THR A 147 11.36 -13.69 10.01
C THR A 147 11.00 -12.85 11.23
N CYS A 148 11.97 -12.22 11.89
CA CYS A 148 11.76 -11.33 13.03
C CYS A 148 12.34 -9.95 12.69
N ARG A 149 11.51 -8.92 12.71
CA ARG A 149 11.85 -7.56 12.26
C ARG A 149 11.45 -6.53 13.31
N PHE A 150 12.34 -5.61 13.63
CA PHE A 150 12.09 -4.54 14.59
C PHE A 150 12.05 -3.20 13.87
N LEU A 151 10.92 -2.51 13.93
CA LEU A 151 10.70 -1.25 13.23
C LEU A 151 11.06 -0.08 14.14
N LEU A 152 11.86 0.84 13.62
CA LEU A 152 12.20 2.10 14.28
C LEU A 152 12.06 3.27 13.29
N THR A 153 11.34 4.30 13.69
CA THR A 153 11.30 5.62 13.03
C THR A 153 12.47 6.48 13.49
N GLU A 154 12.70 7.61 12.82
CA GLU A 154 13.64 8.64 13.30
C GLU A 154 13.28 9.16 14.70
N GLY A 155 11.99 9.28 15.00
CA GLY A 155 11.51 9.66 16.34
C GLY A 155 11.93 8.66 17.41
N ASP A 156 11.75 7.36 17.12
CA ASP A 156 12.18 6.28 18.02
C ASP A 156 13.70 6.32 18.23
N LEU A 157 14.48 6.45 17.15
CA LEU A 157 15.93 6.52 17.22
C LEU A 157 16.42 7.72 18.05
N ASN A 158 15.78 8.88 17.90
CA ASN A 158 16.17 10.08 18.65
C ASN A 158 15.98 9.92 20.16
N VAL A 159 14.88 9.32 20.62
CA VAL A 159 14.72 9.06 22.06
C VAL A 159 15.70 8.01 22.55
N LEU A 160 15.94 6.94 21.79
CA LEU A 160 16.88 5.88 22.16
C LEU A 160 18.32 6.41 22.28
N LYS A 161 18.75 7.25 21.33
CA LYS A 161 20.04 7.96 21.35
C LYS A 161 20.19 8.91 22.54
N ALA A 162 19.08 9.48 23.04
CA ALA A 162 19.09 10.41 24.17
C ALA A 162 19.16 9.70 25.53
N LEU A 163 18.99 8.37 25.58
CA LEU A 163 19.11 7.61 26.82
C LEU A 163 20.51 7.71 27.41
N THR A 164 20.57 7.73 28.74
CA THR A 164 21.84 7.68 29.49
C THR A 164 22.52 6.34 29.25
N GLU A 165 23.82 6.39 28.97
CA GLU A 165 24.64 5.20 28.78
C GLU A 165 24.62 4.32 30.04
N ARG A 166 24.51 3.00 29.84
CA ARG A 166 24.47 1.98 30.92
C ARG A 166 23.43 2.26 32.00
N LYS A 167 22.30 2.85 31.59
CA LYS A 167 21.10 2.97 32.41
C LYS A 167 19.96 2.22 31.73
N THR A 168 19.24 1.44 32.53
CA THR A 168 18.05 0.73 32.08
C THR A 168 16.82 1.64 32.21
N GLU A 169 16.00 1.66 31.17
CA GLU A 169 14.64 2.16 31.22
C GLU A 169 13.67 1.05 30.82
N ARG A 170 12.39 1.22 31.15
CA ARG A 170 11.32 0.38 30.60
C ARG A 170 10.93 0.88 29.21
N ALA A 171 10.35 -0.01 28.43
CA ALA A 171 9.74 0.31 27.15
C ALA A 171 8.56 -0.63 26.91
N TRP A 172 7.73 -0.29 25.93
CA TRP A 172 6.68 -1.17 25.46
C TRP A 172 6.79 -1.34 23.96
N ILE A 173 6.59 -2.57 23.51
CA ILE A 173 6.60 -2.93 22.10
C ILE A 173 5.25 -3.51 21.71
N ARG A 174 4.92 -3.41 20.43
CA ARG A 174 3.77 -4.07 19.82
C ARG A 174 4.25 -5.10 18.83
N GLU A 175 3.77 -6.33 18.98
CA GLU A 175 4.08 -7.41 18.05
C GLU A 175 2.89 -7.74 17.15
N ARG A 176 3.19 -7.89 15.86
CA ARG A 176 2.27 -8.31 14.81
C ARG A 176 2.86 -9.47 14.04
N LYS A 177 2.05 -10.49 13.77
CA LYS A 177 2.41 -11.58 12.86
C LYS A 177 1.73 -11.36 11.52
N VAL A 178 2.50 -11.00 10.50
CA VAL A 178 2.00 -10.69 9.15
C VAL A 178 2.73 -11.60 8.15
N CYS A 179 1.98 -12.40 7.39
CA CYS A 179 2.54 -13.30 6.35
C CYS A 179 3.69 -14.18 6.85
N GLY A 180 3.61 -14.69 8.09
CA GLY A 180 4.65 -15.53 8.70
C GLY A 180 5.85 -14.78 9.27
N VAL A 181 5.87 -13.44 9.21
CA VAL A 181 6.90 -12.58 9.77
C VAL A 181 6.40 -11.94 11.07
N PHE A 182 7.20 -12.00 12.12
CA PHE A 182 7.02 -11.28 13.36
C PHE A 182 7.60 -9.88 13.22
N ILE A 183 6.75 -8.88 13.36
CA ILE A 183 7.08 -7.47 13.23
C ILE A 183 6.82 -6.84 14.58
N SER A 184 7.89 -6.39 15.23
CA SER A 184 7.85 -5.64 16.46
C SER A 184 8.09 -4.16 16.17
N SER A 185 7.36 -3.28 16.85
CA SER A 185 7.57 -1.83 16.80
C SER A 185 7.59 -1.25 18.20
N LEU A 186 8.38 -0.21 18.42
CA LEU A 186 8.41 0.53 19.68
C LEU A 186 7.10 1.33 19.84
N LEU A 187 6.43 1.19 20.98
CA LEU A 187 5.23 1.97 21.33
C LEU A 187 5.60 3.18 22.18
N ASN A 188 6.39 2.96 23.23
CA ASN A 188 6.83 4.02 24.11
C ASN A 188 8.10 3.61 24.87
N VAL A 189 8.79 4.62 25.39
CA VAL A 189 9.89 4.49 26.35
C VAL A 189 9.43 5.09 27.68
N GLY A 190 9.78 4.45 28.80
CA GLY A 190 9.28 4.73 30.14
C GLY A 190 8.09 3.86 30.54
N ASP A 191 7.45 4.23 31.65
CA ASP A 191 6.26 3.54 32.15
C ASP A 191 5.06 3.75 31.20
N LYS A 192 4.13 2.80 31.18
CA LYS A 192 2.98 2.82 30.26
C LYS A 192 2.04 4.01 30.50
N GLU A 193 1.82 4.36 31.77
CA GLU A 193 0.90 5.43 32.16
C GLU A 193 1.53 6.82 32.03
N ASN A 194 2.84 6.92 32.22
CA ASN A 194 3.60 8.17 32.15
C ASN A 194 4.87 7.96 31.31
N PRO A 195 4.72 7.81 29.99
CA PRO A 195 5.85 7.53 29.12
C PRO A 195 6.77 8.76 29.04
N ILE A 196 8.08 8.50 28.98
CA ILE A 196 9.09 9.50 28.64
C ILE A 196 8.87 9.98 27.20
N TRP A 197 8.45 9.05 26.33
CA TRP A 197 8.22 9.29 24.92
C TRP A 197 7.28 8.23 24.34
N THR A 198 6.42 8.63 23.40
CA THR A 198 5.49 7.75 22.69
C THR A 198 5.72 7.83 21.19
N SER A 199 5.70 6.68 20.52
CA SER A 199 5.91 6.59 19.08
C SER A 199 4.77 7.18 18.29
N ASN A 200 5.11 7.85 17.19
CA ASN A 200 4.17 8.37 16.21
C ASN A 200 3.88 7.36 15.09
N LEU A 201 4.50 6.18 15.13
CA LEU A 201 4.25 5.11 14.17
C LEU A 201 2.87 4.48 14.43
N ASN A 202 1.86 4.93 13.70
CA ASN A 202 0.52 4.39 13.82
C ASN A 202 0.35 3.16 12.92
N LEU A 203 0.22 1.99 13.54
CA LEU A 203 -0.01 0.72 12.89
C LEU A 203 -1.31 0.10 13.43
N PRO A 204 -2.01 -0.71 12.62
CA PRO A 204 -3.13 -1.52 13.09
C PRO A 204 -2.79 -2.26 14.39
N ASP A 205 -3.82 -2.53 15.19
CA ASP A 205 -3.65 -3.19 16.47
C ASP A 205 -2.86 -4.48 16.35
N GLY A 206 -2.01 -4.68 17.37
CA GLY A 206 -1.12 -5.81 17.47
C GLY A 206 -1.84 -7.06 17.96
N ASN A 207 -1.21 -8.21 17.75
CA ASN A 207 -1.66 -9.42 18.43
C ASN A 207 -1.35 -9.34 19.93
N ARG A 208 -0.26 -8.64 20.29
CA ARG A 208 0.24 -8.48 21.66
C ARG A 208 0.94 -7.14 21.84
N GLU A 209 0.76 -6.56 23.02
CA GLU A 209 1.63 -5.52 23.56
C GLU A 209 2.42 -6.12 24.71
N GLU A 210 3.74 -5.95 24.69
CA GLU A 210 4.64 -6.57 25.66
C GLU A 210 5.58 -5.53 26.24
N GLN A 211 5.91 -5.68 27.52
CA GLN A 211 6.95 -4.88 28.15
C GLN A 211 8.32 -5.31 27.60
N ALA A 212 9.20 -4.34 27.44
CA ALA A 212 10.61 -4.52 27.14
C ALA A 212 11.46 -3.71 28.12
N PHE A 213 12.72 -4.09 28.25
CA PHE A 213 13.77 -3.26 28.82
C PHE A 213 14.53 -2.58 27.68
N VAL A 214 15.02 -1.37 27.93
CA VAL A 214 15.89 -0.67 26.98
C VAL A 214 17.13 -0.15 27.70
N ALA A 215 18.30 -0.39 27.12
CA ALA A 215 19.56 0.10 27.66
C ALA A 215 20.53 0.48 26.53
N ARG A 216 21.18 1.63 26.69
CA ARG A 216 22.16 2.14 25.73
C ARG A 216 23.57 1.68 26.10
N PHE A 217 24.32 1.14 25.12
CA PHE A 217 25.70 0.68 25.31
C PHE A 217 26.61 1.15 24.18
N SER A 218 27.47 2.14 24.45
CA SER A 218 28.37 2.65 23.40
C SER A 218 29.40 1.60 23.01
N GLY A 219 29.52 1.34 21.69
CA GLY A 219 30.49 0.41 21.13
C GLY A 219 30.18 -1.08 21.35
N ALA A 220 28.96 -1.42 21.80
CA ALA A 220 28.52 -2.81 21.86
C ALA A 220 28.14 -3.31 20.45
N GLU A 221 28.97 -4.18 19.87
CA GLU A 221 28.62 -4.89 18.63
C GLU A 221 27.82 -6.15 18.97
N ILE A 222 26.56 -6.19 18.51
CA ILE A 222 25.69 -7.35 18.75
C ILE A 222 25.70 -8.23 17.51
N SER A 223 26.25 -9.43 17.69
CA SER A 223 26.31 -10.48 16.67
C SER A 223 24.94 -10.76 16.03
N GLU A 224 24.93 -11.13 14.75
CA GLU A 224 23.74 -11.62 14.04
C GLU A 224 23.14 -12.88 14.70
N GLN A 225 23.99 -13.69 15.35
CA GLN A 225 23.60 -14.83 16.16
C GLN A 225 24.13 -14.60 17.59
N PRO A 226 23.42 -13.81 18.41
CA PRO A 226 23.90 -13.50 19.75
C PRO A 226 23.82 -14.72 20.67
N GLU A 227 24.88 -14.96 21.42
CA GLU A 227 24.88 -15.97 22.48
C GLU A 227 24.58 -15.35 23.84
N VAL A 228 24.05 -16.18 24.75
CA VAL A 228 23.83 -15.76 26.16
C VAL A 228 25.14 -15.37 26.83
N SER A 229 26.25 -16.00 26.44
CA SER A 229 27.60 -15.71 26.95
C SER A 229 28.04 -14.28 26.63
N ASP A 230 27.70 -13.76 25.44
CA ASP A 230 27.99 -12.40 25.01
C ASP A 230 27.18 -11.37 25.80
N LEU A 231 25.89 -11.64 25.96
CA LEU A 231 25.01 -10.76 26.74
C LEU A 231 25.39 -10.74 28.22
N LYS A 232 25.81 -11.89 28.78
CA LYS A 232 26.31 -11.96 30.15
C LYS A 232 27.51 -11.04 30.33
N LYS A 233 28.52 -11.08 29.45
CA LYS A 233 29.69 -10.19 29.53
C LYS A 233 29.31 -8.71 29.47
N LEU A 234 28.28 -8.37 28.68
CA LEU A 234 27.80 -7.00 28.56
C LEU A 234 27.09 -6.50 29.83
N LEU A 235 26.30 -7.37 30.46
CA LEU A 235 25.43 -7.03 31.60
C LEU A 235 26.07 -7.28 32.97
N GLU A 236 27.14 -8.09 33.07
CA GLU A 236 27.83 -8.45 34.33
C GLU A 236 28.74 -7.30 34.81
N THR A 237 28.14 -6.12 35.00
CA THR A 237 28.76 -4.92 35.56
C THR A 237 27.92 -4.40 36.71
N SER A 238 28.52 -3.66 37.65
CA SER A 238 27.81 -3.15 38.83
C SER A 238 26.61 -2.26 38.48
N GLU A 239 26.68 -1.53 37.37
CA GLU A 239 25.63 -0.63 36.89
C GLU A 239 24.45 -1.37 36.26
N MET A 240 24.68 -2.56 35.70
CA MET A 240 23.68 -3.33 34.95
C MET A 240 23.20 -4.58 35.69
N LEU A 241 23.58 -4.75 36.96
CA LEU A 241 23.28 -5.96 37.74
C LEU A 241 21.76 -6.22 37.84
N GLU A 242 20.96 -5.17 38.00
CA GLU A 242 19.50 -5.29 38.04
C GLU A 242 18.95 -5.82 36.70
N LEU A 243 19.40 -5.25 35.57
CA LEU A 243 19.01 -5.72 34.25
C LEU A 243 19.52 -7.14 33.97
N TYR A 244 20.72 -7.49 34.44
CA TYR A 244 21.26 -8.85 34.36
C TYR A 244 20.30 -9.84 35.01
N HIS A 245 19.81 -9.54 36.22
CA HIS A 245 18.87 -10.41 36.91
C HIS A 245 17.51 -10.50 36.18
N GLU A 246 16.95 -9.36 35.76
CA GLU A 246 15.68 -9.30 35.04
C GLU A 246 15.70 -10.01 33.69
N VAL A 247 16.85 -10.02 32.98
CA VAL A 247 16.96 -10.57 31.63
C VAL A 247 17.48 -12.02 31.60
N LEU A 248 18.44 -12.35 32.47
CA LEU A 248 19.18 -13.62 32.43
C LEU A 248 18.94 -14.53 33.63
N GLN A 249 18.35 -14.05 34.72
CA GLN A 249 18.06 -14.86 35.92
C GLN A 249 16.55 -15.06 36.12
N THR A 250 15.84 -15.24 35.00
CA THR A 250 14.40 -15.50 34.96
C THR A 250 14.05 -16.57 33.93
N ASP A 251 13.02 -17.35 34.21
CA ASP A 251 12.43 -18.32 33.27
C ASP A 251 11.38 -17.66 32.34
N SER A 252 11.02 -16.39 32.59
CA SER A 252 10.01 -15.66 31.81
C SER A 252 10.54 -15.21 30.46
N ILE A 253 9.67 -14.98 29.48
CA ILE A 253 10.06 -14.33 28.22
C ILE A 253 10.40 -12.87 28.50
N VAL A 254 11.53 -12.39 27.98
CA VAL A 254 11.99 -11.02 28.20
C VAL A 254 12.38 -10.39 26.88
N ASN A 255 11.89 -9.18 26.65
CA ASN A 255 12.26 -8.36 25.51
C ASN A 255 13.28 -7.31 25.95
N LEU A 256 14.38 -7.19 25.20
CA LEU A 256 15.49 -6.29 25.49
C LEU A 256 15.87 -5.52 24.22
N ILE A 257 15.77 -4.20 24.27
CA ILE A 257 16.24 -3.29 23.24
C ILE A 257 17.60 -2.76 23.66
N ILE A 258 18.63 -3.03 22.87
CA ILE A 258 20.00 -2.59 23.16
C ILE A 258 20.70 -2.09 21.90
N GLY A 259 21.58 -1.12 22.09
CA GLY A 259 22.34 -0.52 21.01
C GLY A 259 22.93 0.83 21.39
N ASP A 260 23.47 1.50 20.39
CA ASP A 260 23.93 2.89 20.47
C ASP A 260 23.89 3.53 19.08
N LYS A 261 23.87 4.87 19.04
CA LYS A 261 23.79 5.67 17.82
C LYS A 261 22.66 5.16 16.93
N ASP A 262 23.02 4.56 15.81
CA ASP A 262 22.14 4.11 14.74
C ASP A 262 21.96 2.59 14.72
N ASP A 263 22.61 1.86 15.63
CA ASP A 263 22.68 0.40 15.65
C ASP A 263 21.95 -0.15 16.87
N TRP A 264 20.62 -0.10 16.80
CA TRP A 264 19.72 -0.64 17.82
C TRP A 264 19.14 -1.97 17.37
N VAL A 265 19.02 -2.92 18.27
CA VAL A 265 18.38 -4.22 18.01
C VAL A 265 17.43 -4.59 19.14
N LEU A 266 16.40 -5.36 18.78
CA LEU A 266 15.54 -6.03 19.75
C LEU A 266 15.98 -7.49 19.88
N LEU A 267 16.15 -7.93 21.12
CA LEU A 267 16.38 -9.31 21.51
C LEU A 267 15.17 -9.81 22.28
N THR A 268 14.60 -10.94 21.88
CA THR A 268 13.64 -11.67 22.69
C THR A 268 14.33 -12.89 23.26
N LEU A 269 14.39 -12.95 24.58
CA LEU A 269 14.95 -14.07 25.31
C LEU A 269 13.82 -14.96 25.82
N PHE A 270 14.02 -16.28 25.79
CA PHE A 270 13.04 -17.27 26.24
C PHE A 270 13.72 -18.60 26.65
N GLY A 271 13.01 -19.44 27.41
CA GLY A 271 13.54 -20.69 27.97
C GLY A 271 13.92 -20.56 29.45
N SER A 272 14.34 -21.65 30.07
CA SER A 272 14.77 -21.65 31.48
C SER A 272 16.10 -20.92 31.67
N ILE A 273 16.40 -20.56 32.91
CA ILE A 273 17.66 -19.88 33.30
C ILE A 273 18.90 -20.62 32.77
N ASP A 274 18.92 -21.96 32.86
CA ASP A 274 20.08 -22.78 32.46
C ASP A 274 20.18 -23.01 30.94
N GLU A 275 19.07 -22.90 30.21
CA GLU A 275 19.00 -23.19 28.76
C GLU A 275 18.45 -22.01 27.95
N ARG A 276 18.87 -20.81 28.37
CA ARG A 276 18.30 -19.57 27.85
C ARG A 276 18.65 -19.39 26.37
N LYS A 277 17.65 -18.97 25.57
CA LYS A 277 17.79 -18.75 24.11
C LYS A 277 17.49 -17.31 23.74
N ILE A 278 18.07 -16.84 22.64
CA ILE A 278 17.93 -15.48 22.14
C ILE A 278 17.43 -15.52 20.70
N ILE A 279 16.39 -14.75 20.40
CA ILE A 279 15.99 -14.38 19.05
C ILE A 279 16.36 -12.92 18.84
N ARG A 280 17.20 -12.67 17.84
CA ARG A 280 17.53 -11.32 17.40
C ARG A 280 16.59 -10.88 16.29
N TYR A 281 15.99 -9.71 16.46
CA TYR A 281 15.20 -9.06 15.42
C TYR A 281 16.12 -8.25 14.52
N THR A 282 15.86 -8.32 13.21
CA THR A 282 16.55 -7.46 12.25
C THR A 282 15.90 -6.09 12.27
N THR A 283 16.68 -5.06 12.61
CA THR A 283 16.16 -3.69 12.69
C THR A 283 15.94 -3.12 11.29
N ILE A 284 14.76 -2.53 11.09
CA ILE A 284 14.36 -1.83 9.89
C ILE A 284 14.06 -0.39 10.28
N LYS A 285 14.89 0.52 9.78
CA LYS A 285 14.67 1.95 9.92
C LYS A 285 13.62 2.38 8.92
N ILE A 286 12.52 2.92 9.43
CA ILE A 286 11.44 3.48 8.62
C ILE A 286 11.92 4.87 8.15
N PRO A 287 12.04 5.10 6.83
CA PRO A 287 12.38 6.41 6.31
C PRO A 287 11.34 7.45 6.74
N GLU A 288 11.76 8.70 6.91
CA GLU A 288 10.82 9.79 7.18
C GLU A 288 9.69 9.83 6.14
N HIS A 289 8.50 10.18 6.62
CA HIS A 289 7.32 10.30 5.77
C HIS A 289 7.54 11.42 4.74
N LYS A 290 7.87 11.04 3.51
CA LYS A 290 7.86 11.95 2.37
C LYS A 290 6.46 12.04 1.82
N ASN A 291 5.92 13.26 1.71
CA ASN A 291 4.66 13.46 0.99
C ASN A 291 4.86 12.97 -0.46
N ARG A 292 4.10 11.94 -0.85
CA ARG A 292 4.15 11.35 -2.20
C ARG A 292 3.03 11.89 -3.10
N LEU A 293 2.14 12.71 -2.54
CA LEU A 293 1.05 13.34 -3.26
C LEU A 293 1.43 14.79 -3.63
N PRO A 294 0.86 15.35 -4.71
CA PRO A 294 1.02 16.76 -5.02
C PRO A 294 0.59 17.68 -3.87
N ASP A 295 1.29 18.78 -3.65
CA ASP A 295 1.03 19.70 -2.53
C ASP A 295 -0.39 20.28 -2.52
N GLN A 296 -1.03 20.41 -3.69
CA GLN A 296 -2.42 20.83 -3.81
C GLN A 296 -3.43 19.90 -3.11
N PHE A 297 -3.03 18.67 -2.74
CA PHE A 297 -3.87 17.74 -2.00
C PHE A 297 -3.70 17.84 -0.47
N LEU A 298 -2.74 18.64 0.02
CA LEU A 298 -2.53 18.81 1.46
C LEU A 298 -3.77 19.36 2.17
N SER A 299 -4.54 20.23 1.51
CA SER A 299 -5.77 20.80 2.07
C SER A 299 -6.95 19.83 2.13
N LEU A 300 -6.82 18.61 1.58
CA LEU A 300 -7.90 17.63 1.59
C LEU A 300 -8.15 17.05 2.99
N SER A 301 -7.17 17.13 3.91
CA SER A 301 -7.32 16.64 5.29
C SER A 301 -8.50 17.29 6.01
N ASP A 302 -8.79 18.54 5.67
CA ASP A 302 -9.84 19.32 6.33
C ASP A 302 -11.19 19.22 5.60
N LYS A 303 -11.25 18.49 4.48
CA LYS A 303 -12.46 18.35 3.67
C LYS A 303 -13.35 17.23 4.17
N LYS A 304 -14.66 17.45 4.12
CA LYS A 304 -15.71 16.48 4.45
C LYS A 304 -16.48 16.03 3.22
N VAL A 305 -16.43 14.73 2.92
CA VAL A 305 -17.17 14.11 1.81
C VAL A 305 -18.38 13.34 2.34
N GLY A 306 -19.58 13.70 1.89
CA GLY A 306 -20.80 12.94 2.13
C GLY A 306 -20.97 11.87 1.05
N LEU A 307 -20.84 10.60 1.41
CA LEU A 307 -21.02 9.47 0.51
C LEU A 307 -22.31 8.72 0.87
N VAL A 308 -23.23 8.65 -0.09
CA VAL A 308 -24.46 7.86 0.03
C VAL A 308 -24.33 6.61 -0.83
N GLY A 309 -24.42 5.44 -0.21
CA GLY A 309 -24.15 4.14 -0.82
C GLY A 309 -22.70 3.69 -0.60
N CYS A 310 -22.51 2.70 0.28
CA CYS A 310 -21.25 2.03 0.60
C CYS A 310 -21.10 0.70 -0.16
N GLY A 311 -21.78 0.56 -1.30
CA GLY A 311 -21.71 -0.60 -2.20
C GLY A 311 -20.41 -0.67 -3.01
N SER A 312 -20.43 -1.40 -4.12
CA SER A 312 -19.26 -1.67 -4.97
C SER A 312 -18.51 -0.38 -5.36
N VAL A 313 -19.23 0.60 -5.91
CA VAL A 313 -18.64 1.85 -6.40
C VAL A 313 -18.23 2.76 -5.24
N GLY A 314 -19.15 3.00 -4.30
CA GLY A 314 -18.94 3.95 -3.20
C GLY A 314 -17.81 3.54 -2.26
N SER A 315 -17.68 2.25 -1.92
CA SER A 315 -16.58 1.76 -1.08
C SER A 315 -15.20 2.07 -1.67
N LYS A 316 -15.02 1.86 -2.98
CA LYS A 316 -13.77 2.17 -3.70
C LYS A 316 -13.51 3.66 -3.83
N VAL A 317 -14.55 4.46 -4.06
CA VAL A 317 -14.46 5.93 -4.09
C VAL A 317 -13.99 6.45 -2.73
N ALA A 318 -14.61 6.00 -1.63
CA ALA A 318 -14.18 6.38 -0.28
C ALA A 318 -12.74 5.99 0.01
N ALA A 319 -12.38 4.73 -0.30
CA ALA A 319 -11.03 4.21 -0.05
C ALA A 319 -9.97 4.96 -0.87
N SER A 320 -10.30 5.37 -2.10
CA SER A 320 -9.40 6.14 -2.97
C SER A 320 -9.29 7.59 -2.49
N LEU A 321 -10.40 8.22 -2.10
CA LEU A 321 -10.39 9.58 -1.55
C LEU A 321 -9.60 9.67 -0.24
N CYS A 322 -9.76 8.68 0.64
CA CYS A 322 -8.99 8.58 1.88
C CYS A 322 -7.48 8.47 1.59
N ARG A 323 -7.09 7.65 0.60
CA ARG A 323 -5.69 7.58 0.13
C ARG A 323 -5.16 8.89 -0.44
N THR A 324 -6.02 9.71 -1.05
CA THR A 324 -5.63 11.04 -1.56
C THR A 324 -5.56 12.11 -0.48
N GLY A 325 -5.87 11.78 0.77
CA GLY A 325 -5.74 12.68 1.92
C GLY A 325 -7.06 13.31 2.39
N VAL A 326 -8.22 12.91 1.85
CA VAL A 326 -9.51 13.36 2.42
C VAL A 326 -9.61 12.87 3.87
N GLY A 327 -9.76 13.80 4.81
CA GLY A 327 -9.70 13.48 6.23
C GLY A 327 -11.05 13.22 6.88
N ASN A 328 -12.17 13.66 6.29
CA ASN A 328 -13.49 13.54 6.93
C ASN A 328 -14.51 12.93 5.98
N PHE A 329 -15.30 11.96 6.48
CA PHE A 329 -16.39 11.33 5.72
C PHE A 329 -17.70 11.35 6.50
N LEU A 330 -18.80 11.52 5.78
CA LEU A 330 -20.13 11.11 6.22
C LEU A 330 -20.53 9.90 5.36
N LEU A 331 -20.70 8.74 5.98
CA LEU A 331 -21.06 7.50 5.30
C LEU A 331 -22.53 7.17 5.59
N ILE A 332 -23.34 7.03 4.54
CA ILE A 332 -24.76 6.70 4.64
C ILE A 332 -25.05 5.42 3.86
N ASP A 333 -25.34 4.34 4.59
CA ASP A 333 -25.74 3.04 4.03
C ASP A 333 -26.32 2.17 5.16
N GLU A 334 -27.40 1.44 4.89
CA GLU A 334 -28.04 0.54 5.86
C GLU A 334 -27.73 -0.95 5.66
N ASP A 335 -27.22 -1.32 4.49
CA ASP A 335 -27.10 -2.72 4.07
C ASP A 335 -26.09 -3.50 4.92
N ILE A 336 -26.30 -4.81 4.93
CA ILE A 336 -25.37 -5.79 5.46
C ILE A 336 -24.45 -6.28 4.34
N PHE A 337 -23.17 -6.48 4.66
CA PHE A 337 -22.17 -7.00 3.74
C PHE A 337 -22.21 -8.53 3.68
N PHE A 338 -22.47 -9.09 2.50
CA PHE A 338 -22.53 -10.52 2.25
C PHE A 338 -21.39 -11.00 1.34
N PRO A 339 -21.08 -12.33 1.33
CA PRO A 339 -20.00 -12.86 0.50
C PRO A 339 -20.07 -12.48 -0.98
N ASP A 340 -21.28 -12.43 -1.55
CA ASP A 340 -21.49 -12.06 -2.96
C ASP A 340 -21.11 -10.61 -3.28
N ASN A 341 -20.98 -9.74 -2.26
CA ASN A 341 -20.52 -8.37 -2.46
C ASN A 341 -19.00 -8.29 -2.66
N ILE A 342 -18.24 -9.27 -2.17
CA ILE A 342 -16.76 -9.27 -2.19
C ILE A 342 -16.22 -9.21 -3.60
N VAL A 343 -16.95 -9.77 -4.57
CA VAL A 343 -16.50 -9.84 -5.98
C VAL A 343 -16.27 -8.47 -6.62
N ARG A 344 -16.72 -7.37 -6.00
CA ARG A 344 -16.61 -6.01 -6.53
C ARG A 344 -16.59 -4.87 -5.49
N ASN A 345 -16.48 -5.17 -4.19
CA ASN A 345 -16.42 -4.17 -3.12
C ASN A 345 -14.96 -3.96 -2.66
N ASP A 346 -14.63 -2.83 -2.02
CA ASP A 346 -13.29 -2.63 -1.41
C ASP A 346 -13.11 -3.39 -0.09
N LEU A 347 -14.21 -3.81 0.55
CA LEU A 347 -14.21 -4.65 1.76
C LEU A 347 -13.86 -6.11 1.42
N ASP A 348 -13.25 -6.79 2.40
CA ASP A 348 -12.83 -8.19 2.29
C ASP A 348 -13.67 -9.15 3.15
N LEU A 349 -13.28 -10.44 3.14
CA LEU A 349 -13.95 -11.52 3.88
C LEU A 349 -14.10 -11.25 5.38
N ASN A 350 -13.26 -10.42 5.99
CA ASN A 350 -13.32 -10.14 7.43
C ASN A 350 -14.57 -9.35 7.82
N TYR A 351 -15.25 -8.73 6.86
CA TYR A 351 -16.40 -7.86 7.09
C TYR A 351 -17.75 -8.52 6.82
N VAL A 352 -17.78 -9.80 6.43
CA VAL A 352 -19.04 -10.53 6.16
C VAL A 352 -19.93 -10.54 7.40
N GLY A 353 -21.18 -10.11 7.23
CA GLY A 353 -22.19 -10.00 8.30
C GLY A 353 -22.20 -8.65 9.02
N ALA A 354 -21.24 -7.76 8.76
CA ALA A 354 -21.25 -6.38 9.28
C ALA A 354 -22.11 -5.45 8.41
N HIS A 355 -22.58 -4.34 8.97
CA HIS A 355 -23.15 -3.26 8.15
C HIS A 355 -22.06 -2.61 7.29
N LYS A 356 -22.40 -2.26 6.04
CA LYS A 356 -21.44 -1.73 5.06
C LYS A 356 -20.80 -0.41 5.52
N ALA A 357 -21.57 0.55 6.05
CA ALA A 357 -21.01 1.85 6.45
C ALA A 357 -20.00 1.75 7.62
N PRO A 358 -20.28 1.06 8.75
CA PRO A 358 -19.27 0.82 9.78
C PRO A 358 -18.07 0.01 9.31
N ALA A 359 -18.28 -1.02 8.47
CA ALA A 359 -17.18 -1.79 7.89
C ALA A 359 -16.26 -0.92 7.03
N LEU A 360 -16.85 -0.03 6.22
CA LEU A 360 -16.11 0.93 5.42
C LEU A 360 -15.35 1.94 6.29
N GLN A 361 -15.92 2.45 7.39
CA GLN A 361 -15.18 3.27 8.37
C GLN A 361 -13.89 2.57 8.82
N GLN A 362 -13.98 1.32 9.29
CA GLN A 362 -12.81 0.59 9.76
C GLN A 362 -11.78 0.40 8.64
N ARG A 363 -12.26 0.16 7.41
CA ARG A 363 -11.42 0.09 6.23
C ARG A 363 -10.70 1.41 5.93
N LEU A 364 -11.38 2.56 6.06
CA LEU A 364 -10.77 3.88 5.90
C LEU A 364 -9.74 4.17 6.99
N GLN A 365 -9.99 3.79 8.24
CA GLN A 365 -9.03 3.94 9.35
C GLN A 365 -7.76 3.10 9.14
N ASN A 366 -7.88 1.93 8.52
CA ASN A 366 -6.73 1.12 8.10
C ASN A 366 -5.93 1.74 6.95
N ILE A 367 -6.49 2.71 6.22
CA ILE A 367 -5.83 3.47 5.16
C ILE A 367 -5.17 4.71 5.75
N ASN A 368 -5.92 5.49 6.52
CA ASN A 368 -5.49 6.69 7.19
C ASN A 368 -6.01 6.66 8.64
N PRO A 369 -5.14 6.37 9.63
CA PRO A 369 -5.55 6.32 11.03
C PRO A 369 -6.07 7.65 11.61
N HIS A 370 -5.88 8.76 10.90
CA HIS A 370 -6.36 10.09 11.29
C HIS A 370 -7.69 10.46 10.63
N VAL A 371 -8.29 9.59 9.84
CA VAL A 371 -9.59 9.85 9.20
C VAL A 371 -10.70 9.93 10.25
N ASP A 372 -11.52 10.97 10.18
CA ASP A 372 -12.75 11.09 10.93
C ASP A 372 -13.95 10.66 10.06
N THR A 373 -14.90 9.97 10.66
CA THR A 373 -16.04 9.44 9.94
C THR A 373 -17.30 9.50 10.80
N GLN A 374 -18.34 10.11 10.26
CA GLN A 374 -19.70 10.05 10.79
C GLN A 374 -20.48 8.97 10.03
N ILE A 375 -21.23 8.12 10.74
CA ILE A 375 -22.02 7.04 10.14
C ILE A 375 -23.50 7.28 10.38
N LEU A 376 -24.31 7.17 9.33
CA LEU A 376 -25.77 7.08 9.40
C LEU A 376 -26.23 5.78 8.74
N ARG A 377 -26.84 4.88 9.52
CA ARG A 377 -27.37 3.60 9.03
C ARG A 377 -28.84 3.75 8.68
N LEU A 378 -29.09 4.23 7.46
CA LEU A 378 -30.43 4.45 6.91
C LEU A 378 -30.38 4.43 5.39
N SER A 379 -31.53 4.19 4.76
CA SER A 379 -31.71 4.37 3.32
C SER A 379 -32.40 5.69 2.99
N LEU A 380 -31.74 6.52 2.17
CA LEU A 380 -32.36 7.76 1.69
C LEU A 380 -33.49 7.44 0.70
N GLY A 381 -34.71 7.84 1.05
CA GLY A 381 -35.92 7.45 0.32
C GLY A 381 -36.56 6.14 0.80
N GLY A 382 -35.94 5.47 1.78
CA GLY A 382 -36.51 4.30 2.47
C GLY A 382 -37.54 4.66 3.55
N GLN A 383 -38.03 3.62 4.23
CA GLN A 383 -38.99 3.77 5.34
C GLN A 383 -38.28 4.18 6.63
N GLU A 384 -37.96 5.47 6.71
CA GLU A 384 -37.27 6.07 7.85
C GLU A 384 -38.16 7.01 8.65
N SER A 385 -37.77 7.29 9.90
CA SER A 385 -38.41 8.37 10.65
C SER A 385 -38.11 9.73 10.02
N SER A 386 -39.07 10.66 10.05
CA SER A 386 -38.89 12.00 9.48
C SER A 386 -37.73 12.77 10.13
N SER A 387 -37.47 12.54 11.42
CA SER A 387 -36.34 13.14 12.13
C SER A 387 -34.99 12.57 11.66
N SER A 388 -34.88 11.24 11.52
CA SER A 388 -33.68 10.60 10.95
C SER A 388 -33.39 11.11 9.54
N MET A 389 -34.41 11.17 8.69
CA MET A 389 -34.29 11.65 7.31
C MET A 389 -33.85 13.12 7.28
N SER A 390 -34.48 13.98 8.07
CA SER A 390 -34.14 15.41 8.12
C SER A 390 -32.70 15.64 8.61
N GLY A 391 -32.29 14.94 9.67
CA GLY A 391 -30.93 15.02 10.19
C GLY A 391 -29.87 14.50 9.21
N ALA A 392 -30.20 13.48 8.40
CA ALA A 392 -29.32 13.00 7.33
C ALA A 392 -29.13 14.04 6.23
N LEU A 393 -30.22 14.67 5.77
CA LEU A 393 -30.17 15.72 4.76
C LEU A 393 -29.42 16.97 5.25
N GLU A 394 -29.58 17.34 6.53
CA GLU A 394 -28.80 18.41 7.16
C GLU A 394 -27.31 18.07 7.24
N SER A 395 -26.97 16.84 7.66
CA SER A 395 -25.59 16.38 7.73
C SER A 395 -24.90 16.37 6.36
N LEU A 396 -25.63 15.97 5.30
CA LEU A 396 -25.14 16.07 3.91
C LEU A 396 -24.89 17.53 3.50
N GLY A 397 -25.77 18.44 3.90
CA GLY A 397 -25.64 19.88 3.66
C GLY A 397 -24.40 20.52 4.31
N ASN A 398 -23.81 19.88 5.31
CA ASN A 398 -22.59 20.32 5.99
C ASN A 398 -21.31 19.79 5.34
N CYS A 399 -21.39 18.93 4.32
CA CYS A 399 -20.23 18.40 3.60
C CYS A 399 -19.69 19.41 2.56
N ASP A 400 -18.43 19.27 2.18
CA ASP A 400 -17.80 20.04 1.10
C ASP A 400 -18.17 19.49 -0.29
N LEU A 401 -18.44 18.18 -0.37
CA LEU A 401 -18.83 17.47 -1.59
C LEU A 401 -19.79 16.34 -1.21
N ILE A 402 -20.81 16.13 -2.05
CA ILE A 402 -21.73 15.02 -1.92
C ILE A 402 -21.54 14.05 -3.10
N ILE A 403 -21.49 12.75 -2.82
CA ILE A 403 -21.33 11.68 -3.81
C ILE A 403 -22.51 10.72 -3.66
N ASP A 404 -23.26 10.57 -4.74
CA ASP A 404 -24.30 9.55 -4.87
C ASP A 404 -23.73 8.32 -5.58
N ALA A 405 -23.70 7.20 -4.85
CA ALA A 405 -23.30 5.89 -5.34
C ALA A 405 -24.40 4.83 -5.07
N THR A 406 -25.66 5.26 -4.96
CA THR A 406 -26.80 4.39 -4.62
C THR A 406 -27.45 3.70 -5.82
N ALA A 407 -27.35 4.31 -7.00
CA ALA A 407 -28.15 3.96 -8.19
C ALA A 407 -29.67 3.99 -7.95
N GLU A 408 -30.14 4.69 -6.90
CA GLU A 408 -31.55 4.76 -6.51
C GLU A 408 -32.15 6.14 -6.85
N PRO A 409 -33.15 6.23 -7.76
CA PRO A 409 -33.71 7.50 -8.19
C PRO A 409 -34.26 8.38 -7.07
N LEU A 410 -34.86 7.79 -6.03
CA LEU A 410 -35.38 8.54 -4.89
C LEU A 410 -34.27 9.14 -4.04
N ALA A 411 -33.21 8.37 -3.77
CA ALA A 411 -32.02 8.86 -3.08
C ALA A 411 -31.38 10.02 -3.85
N PHE A 412 -31.21 9.87 -5.17
CA PHE A 412 -30.68 10.94 -6.03
C PHE A 412 -31.49 12.23 -5.88
N ASN A 413 -32.83 12.16 -5.91
CA ASN A 413 -33.68 13.35 -5.83
C ASN A 413 -33.50 14.09 -4.51
N LEU A 414 -33.38 13.35 -3.40
CA LEU A 414 -33.16 13.92 -2.07
C LEU A 414 -31.77 14.56 -1.97
N ILE A 415 -30.74 13.88 -2.46
CA ILE A 415 -29.36 14.38 -2.49
C ILE A 415 -29.25 15.63 -3.36
N ALA A 416 -29.85 15.61 -4.56
CA ALA A 416 -29.89 16.73 -5.48
C ALA A 416 -30.56 17.96 -4.85
N SER A 417 -31.67 17.76 -4.12
CA SER A 417 -32.34 18.81 -3.37
C SER A 417 -31.44 19.44 -2.30
N VAL A 418 -30.65 18.65 -1.59
CA VAL A 418 -29.66 19.18 -0.62
C VAL A 418 -28.55 19.94 -1.32
N SER A 419 -27.99 19.37 -2.39
CA SER A 419 -26.94 19.98 -3.22
C SER A 419 -27.36 21.36 -3.71
N VAL A 420 -28.57 21.49 -4.28
CA VAL A 420 -29.13 22.77 -4.73
C VAL A 420 -29.30 23.75 -3.57
N ARG A 421 -30.05 23.36 -2.52
CA ARG A 421 -30.39 24.28 -1.42
C ARG A 421 -29.15 24.78 -0.68
N LYS A 422 -28.19 23.91 -0.40
CA LYS A 422 -26.97 24.23 0.36
C LYS A 422 -25.80 24.63 -0.53
N LYS A 423 -26.00 24.76 -1.84
CA LYS A 423 -24.97 25.06 -2.84
C LYS A 423 -23.73 24.17 -2.66
N LYS A 424 -23.94 22.85 -2.58
CA LYS A 424 -22.87 21.86 -2.44
C LYS A 424 -22.64 21.14 -3.76
N PRO A 425 -21.40 20.96 -4.20
CA PRO A 425 -21.14 20.18 -5.39
C PRO A 425 -21.59 18.73 -5.19
N MET A 426 -22.07 18.13 -6.27
CA MET A 426 -22.55 16.74 -6.29
C MET A 426 -21.85 15.97 -7.41
N ILE A 427 -21.50 14.71 -7.14
CA ILE A 427 -21.06 13.73 -8.12
C ILE A 427 -21.99 12.54 -8.05
N TRP A 428 -22.27 11.93 -9.21
CA TRP A 428 -22.92 10.62 -9.27
C TRP A 428 -22.28 9.77 -10.35
N VAL A 429 -22.47 8.47 -10.19
CA VAL A 429 -21.83 7.45 -11.01
C VAL A 429 -22.78 6.29 -11.21
N GLU A 430 -22.82 5.78 -12.43
CA GLU A 430 -23.62 4.63 -12.83
C GLU A 430 -22.72 3.65 -13.58
N VAL A 431 -22.88 2.36 -13.29
CA VAL A 431 -22.26 1.28 -14.06
C VAL A 431 -23.39 0.60 -14.82
N PHE A 432 -23.25 0.53 -16.14
CA PHE A 432 -24.29 -0.05 -16.98
C PHE A 432 -24.33 -1.58 -16.82
N GLY A 433 -25.52 -2.17 -16.96
CA GLY A 433 -25.71 -3.61 -16.90
C GLY A 433 -24.76 -4.32 -17.88
N GLY A 434 -24.25 -5.48 -17.47
CA GLY A 434 -23.27 -6.21 -18.30
C GLY A 434 -21.86 -5.66 -18.28
N GLY A 435 -21.60 -4.57 -17.55
CA GLY A 435 -20.27 -3.95 -17.54
C GLY A 435 -19.91 -3.36 -18.89
N ILE A 436 -20.89 -3.03 -19.74
CA ILE A 436 -20.63 -2.51 -21.09
C ILE A 436 -20.06 -1.08 -21.07
N GLY A 437 -20.21 -0.39 -19.95
CA GLY A 437 -19.78 0.98 -19.75
C GLY A 437 -20.33 1.58 -18.46
N GLY A 438 -20.25 2.90 -18.36
CA GLY A 438 -20.83 3.65 -17.26
C GLY A 438 -20.91 5.15 -17.52
N LEU A 439 -21.58 5.85 -16.61
CA LEU A 439 -21.71 7.30 -16.58
C LEU A 439 -20.98 7.83 -15.34
N VAL A 440 -20.22 8.91 -15.51
CA VAL A 440 -19.75 9.74 -14.40
C VAL A 440 -20.15 11.17 -14.68
N ALA A 441 -20.73 11.83 -13.68
CA ALA A 441 -21.21 13.19 -13.83
C ALA A 441 -21.08 13.99 -12.55
N ARG A 442 -21.09 15.31 -12.69
CA ARG A 442 -21.00 16.26 -11.60
C ARG A 442 -21.87 17.49 -11.83
N SER A 443 -22.21 18.15 -10.74
CA SER A 443 -22.82 19.48 -10.72
C SER A 443 -22.13 20.34 -9.67
N ARG A 444 -21.44 21.39 -10.09
CA ARG A 444 -20.85 22.43 -9.25
C ARG A 444 -21.77 23.66 -9.23
N PRO A 445 -22.02 24.25 -8.05
CA PRO A 445 -22.81 25.46 -7.91
C PRO A 445 -22.36 26.58 -8.86
N GLU A 446 -23.31 27.22 -9.53
CA GLU A 446 -23.12 28.36 -10.44
C GLU A 446 -22.25 28.10 -11.69
N LEU A 447 -21.72 26.89 -11.87
CA LEU A 447 -20.89 26.51 -13.03
C LEU A 447 -21.55 25.46 -13.91
N ASP A 448 -22.19 24.47 -13.27
CA ASP A 448 -22.88 23.36 -13.94
C ASP A 448 -24.39 23.49 -13.71
N PRO A 449 -25.24 22.82 -14.54
CA PRO A 449 -26.66 22.72 -14.25
C PRO A 449 -26.91 22.11 -12.87
N VAL A 450 -28.06 22.46 -12.27
CA VAL A 450 -28.53 21.79 -11.05
C VAL A 450 -28.66 20.28 -11.31
N PRO A 451 -28.42 19.40 -10.32
CA PRO A 451 -28.25 17.96 -10.58
C PRO A 451 -29.46 17.30 -11.28
N LEU A 452 -30.69 17.76 -10.99
CA LEU A 452 -31.89 17.25 -11.66
C LEU A 452 -31.95 17.64 -13.15
N SER A 453 -31.58 18.88 -13.51
CA SER A 453 -31.49 19.30 -14.91
C SER A 453 -30.33 18.58 -15.61
N ALA A 454 -29.18 18.48 -14.95
CA ALA A 454 -28.02 17.74 -15.46
C ALA A 454 -28.38 16.29 -15.82
N ARG A 455 -29.06 15.57 -14.90
CA ARG A 455 -29.51 14.19 -15.14
C ARG A 455 -30.51 14.11 -16.30
N ALA A 456 -31.45 15.05 -16.40
CA ALA A 456 -32.41 15.10 -17.50
C ALA A 456 -31.72 15.34 -18.86
N GLN A 457 -30.75 16.26 -18.91
CA GLN A 457 -29.96 16.52 -20.13
C GLN A 457 -29.15 15.29 -20.56
N ILE A 458 -28.56 14.56 -19.60
CA ILE A 458 -27.83 13.32 -19.88
C ILE A 458 -28.76 12.24 -20.44
N TYR A 459 -29.94 12.03 -19.84
CA TYR A 459 -30.90 11.05 -20.37
C TYR A 459 -31.40 11.42 -21.75
N ASN A 460 -31.73 12.69 -21.99
CA ASN A 460 -32.09 13.18 -23.33
C ASN A 460 -30.96 12.97 -24.35
N TRP A 461 -29.69 13.17 -23.93
CA TRP A 461 -28.54 12.90 -24.78
C TRP A 461 -28.41 11.41 -25.12
N CYS A 462 -28.63 10.52 -24.14
CA CYS A 462 -28.61 9.07 -24.34
C CYS A 462 -29.72 8.60 -25.29
N GLU A 463 -30.96 9.05 -25.08
CA GLU A 463 -32.10 8.75 -25.95
C GLU A 463 -31.88 9.29 -27.38
N GLY A 464 -31.25 10.46 -27.48
CA GLY A 464 -30.90 11.09 -28.76
C GLY A 464 -29.87 10.34 -29.61
N GLN A 465 -29.21 9.31 -29.08
CA GLN A 465 -28.23 8.51 -29.84
C GLN A 465 -28.88 7.55 -30.86
N GLY A 466 -30.20 7.37 -30.81
CA GLY A 466 -30.93 6.52 -31.77
C GLY A 466 -30.73 5.01 -31.57
N VAL A 467 -30.18 4.59 -30.43
CA VAL A 467 -30.06 3.20 -29.99
C VAL A 467 -30.72 3.08 -28.63
N GLU A 468 -31.59 2.08 -28.44
CA GLU A 468 -32.28 1.84 -27.16
C GLU A 468 -31.26 1.71 -26.02
N PHE A 469 -31.41 2.56 -25.01
CA PHE A 469 -30.53 2.59 -23.86
C PHE A 469 -31.03 1.57 -22.82
N LEU A 470 -30.26 0.50 -22.61
CA LEU A 470 -30.56 -0.53 -21.61
C LEU A 470 -30.29 0.01 -20.20
N HIS A 471 -31.30 0.60 -19.57
CA HIS A 471 -31.24 0.94 -18.16
C HIS A 471 -31.14 -0.33 -17.29
N SER A 472 -30.26 -0.34 -16.29
CA SER A 472 -30.33 -1.35 -15.23
C SER A 472 -31.63 -1.14 -14.44
N THR A 473 -32.58 -2.05 -14.55
CA THR A 473 -33.95 -1.85 -14.02
C THR A 473 -34.06 -2.01 -12.50
N LYS A 474 -32.97 -2.37 -11.78
CA LYS A 474 -32.91 -2.44 -10.31
C LYS A 474 -31.50 -2.13 -9.80
N ALA A 475 -31.39 -1.39 -8.68
CA ALA A 475 -30.13 -0.97 -8.04
C ALA A 475 -29.17 -2.12 -7.64
N ASN A 476 -29.66 -3.37 -7.59
CA ASN A 476 -28.87 -4.56 -7.27
C ASN A 476 -28.46 -5.41 -8.48
N ASP A 477 -28.94 -5.07 -9.67
CA ASP A 477 -28.65 -5.83 -10.88
C ASP A 477 -27.69 -5.03 -11.75
N TYR A 478 -26.39 -5.25 -11.53
CA TYR A 478 -25.34 -5.00 -12.53
C TYR A 478 -25.50 -5.94 -13.76
N SER A 479 -26.66 -6.58 -13.89
CA SER A 479 -27.01 -7.58 -14.89
C SER A 479 -27.72 -6.90 -16.07
N ALA A 480 -27.29 -7.20 -17.30
CA ALA A 480 -28.06 -6.94 -18.52
C ALA A 480 -28.64 -8.25 -19.05
N GLN A 481 -29.91 -8.23 -19.48
CA GLN A 481 -30.49 -9.33 -20.26
C GLN A 481 -30.32 -9.06 -21.74
N VAL A 482 -29.41 -9.78 -22.38
CA VAL A 482 -29.32 -9.88 -23.84
C VAL A 482 -29.61 -11.33 -24.21
N ASN A 483 -30.68 -11.56 -24.98
CA ASN A 483 -31.07 -12.83 -25.63
C ASN A 483 -30.64 -14.13 -24.91
N ASN A 484 -31.49 -14.63 -24.00
CA ASN A 484 -31.61 -16.04 -23.59
C ASN A 484 -30.34 -16.87 -23.24
N ASP A 485 -29.20 -16.28 -22.91
CA ASP A 485 -28.08 -16.99 -22.29
C ASP A 485 -27.23 -16.07 -21.39
N THR A 486 -27.14 -16.43 -20.10
CA THR A 486 -26.30 -15.88 -19.01
C THR A 486 -26.38 -14.35 -18.76
N PRO A 487 -26.82 -13.88 -17.56
CA PRO A 487 -26.77 -12.45 -17.24
C PRO A 487 -25.33 -11.93 -17.32
N LEU A 488 -25.09 -10.94 -18.17
CA LEU A 488 -23.81 -10.23 -18.18
C LEU A 488 -23.80 -9.36 -16.92
N ILE A 489 -22.85 -9.59 -16.01
CA ILE A 489 -22.72 -8.86 -14.74
C ILE A 489 -21.41 -8.07 -14.78
N ALA A 490 -21.45 -6.77 -14.46
CA ALA A 490 -20.23 -5.97 -14.31
C ALA A 490 -19.32 -6.57 -13.22
N ASN A 491 -18.06 -6.79 -13.58
CA ASN A 491 -17.02 -7.30 -12.68
C ASN A 491 -16.30 -6.16 -11.95
N ASP A 492 -15.31 -6.51 -11.12
CA ASP A 492 -14.57 -5.53 -10.31
C ASP A 492 -13.81 -4.49 -11.13
N ALA A 493 -13.34 -4.83 -12.33
CA ALA A 493 -12.56 -3.93 -13.16
C ALA A 493 -13.42 -2.76 -13.67
N GLU A 494 -14.62 -3.04 -14.21
CA GLU A 494 -15.49 -1.97 -14.70
C GLU A 494 -15.98 -1.07 -13.57
N VAL A 495 -16.33 -1.66 -12.42
CA VAL A 495 -16.67 -0.91 -11.19
C VAL A 495 -15.50 -0.03 -10.77
N SER A 496 -14.28 -0.58 -10.74
CA SER A 496 -13.08 0.14 -10.31
C SER A 496 -12.74 1.32 -11.24
N ILE A 497 -12.92 1.16 -12.56
CA ILE A 497 -12.70 2.25 -13.52
C ILE A 497 -13.70 3.39 -13.27
N MET A 498 -14.99 3.07 -13.09
CA MET A 498 -16.00 4.10 -12.81
C MET A 498 -15.77 4.78 -11.44
N SER A 499 -15.40 4.01 -10.40
CA SER A 499 -14.99 4.57 -9.10
C SER A 499 -13.78 5.49 -9.23
N ALA A 500 -12.79 5.13 -10.06
CA ALA A 500 -11.61 5.95 -10.28
C ALA A 500 -11.98 7.28 -10.97
N HIS A 501 -12.86 7.26 -11.97
CA HIS A 501 -13.35 8.49 -12.61
C HIS A 501 -14.11 9.40 -11.62
N ALA A 502 -14.99 8.83 -10.79
CA ALA A 502 -15.69 9.60 -9.75
C ALA A 502 -14.70 10.19 -8.73
N THR A 503 -13.66 9.45 -8.35
CA THR A 503 -12.60 9.94 -7.46
C THR A 503 -11.82 11.09 -8.09
N GLN A 504 -11.55 11.04 -9.40
CA GLN A 504 -10.89 12.13 -10.12
C GLN A 504 -11.72 13.40 -10.14
N PHE A 505 -13.04 13.30 -10.37
CA PHE A 505 -13.94 14.46 -10.23
C PHE A 505 -13.93 15.00 -8.80
N ALA A 506 -14.01 14.13 -7.80
CA ALA A 506 -14.06 14.52 -6.40
C ALA A 506 -12.79 15.25 -5.96
N THR A 507 -11.62 14.70 -6.27
CA THR A 507 -10.32 15.32 -5.96
C THR A 507 -10.12 16.63 -6.72
N ASP A 508 -10.55 16.73 -7.98
CA ASP A 508 -10.48 17.98 -8.74
C ASP A 508 -11.36 19.07 -8.11
N ILE A 509 -12.61 18.77 -7.78
CA ILE A 509 -13.51 19.73 -7.13
C ILE A 509 -12.95 20.20 -5.78
N LEU A 510 -12.48 19.27 -4.95
CA LEU A 510 -12.02 19.57 -3.59
C LEU A 510 -10.68 20.32 -3.58
N ALA A 511 -9.76 19.99 -4.50
CA ALA A 511 -8.46 20.66 -4.61
C ALA A 511 -8.53 21.96 -5.42
N ARG A 512 -9.56 22.14 -6.26
CA ARG A 512 -9.71 23.30 -7.17
C ARG A 512 -11.15 23.82 -7.14
N SER A 513 -11.56 24.45 -6.05
CA SER A 513 -12.95 24.92 -5.86
C SER A 513 -13.47 25.86 -6.97
N HIS A 514 -12.59 26.56 -7.68
CA HIS A 514 -12.95 27.56 -8.72
C HIS A 514 -12.38 27.23 -10.11
N ALA A 515 -11.77 26.07 -10.30
CA ALA A 515 -11.21 25.65 -11.57
C ALA A 515 -11.47 24.17 -11.80
N SER A 516 -11.25 23.68 -13.02
CA SER A 516 -11.30 22.25 -13.27
C SER A 516 -10.39 21.88 -14.42
N ILE A 517 -9.74 20.72 -14.29
CA ILE A 517 -9.02 20.10 -15.41
C ILE A 517 -9.97 19.38 -16.38
N PHE A 518 -11.24 19.19 -16.00
CA PHE A 518 -12.26 18.54 -16.81
C PHE A 518 -13.12 19.61 -17.51
N PRO A 519 -13.07 19.69 -18.85
CA PRO A 519 -13.86 20.67 -19.60
C PRO A 519 -15.37 20.36 -19.62
N TYR A 520 -15.76 19.10 -19.40
CA TYR A 520 -17.16 18.68 -19.39
C TYR A 520 -17.58 18.19 -18.00
N SER A 521 -18.88 18.23 -17.75
CA SER A 521 -19.45 17.87 -16.44
C SER A 521 -20.06 16.48 -16.43
N ALA A 522 -20.15 15.81 -17.58
CA ALA A 522 -20.52 14.41 -17.69
C ALA A 522 -19.73 13.70 -18.79
N TYR A 523 -19.42 12.43 -18.54
CA TYR A 523 -18.76 11.55 -19.49
C TYR A 523 -19.41 10.18 -19.45
N ILE A 524 -19.64 9.61 -20.62
CA ILE A 524 -19.92 8.19 -20.77
C ILE A 524 -18.62 7.47 -21.12
N VAL A 525 -18.34 6.36 -20.44
CA VAL A 525 -17.16 5.54 -20.67
C VAL A 525 -17.59 4.14 -21.08
N GLY A 526 -17.24 3.73 -22.30
CA GLY A 526 -17.50 2.40 -22.84
C GLY A 526 -16.40 1.40 -22.50
N MET A 527 -16.78 0.17 -22.19
CA MET A 527 -15.88 -0.94 -21.87
C MET A 527 -16.00 -2.12 -22.86
N SER A 528 -16.98 -2.07 -23.75
CA SER A 528 -17.17 -3.04 -24.83
C SER A 528 -17.59 -2.33 -26.11
N SER A 529 -17.80 -3.08 -27.20
CA SER A 529 -18.37 -2.57 -28.45
C SER A 529 -19.90 -2.74 -28.50
N GLU A 530 -20.58 -2.50 -27.38
CA GLU A 530 -22.04 -2.60 -27.24
C GLU A 530 -22.71 -1.22 -27.12
N TRP A 531 -24.03 -1.18 -27.28
CA TRP A 531 -24.84 0.05 -27.32
C TRP A 531 -24.34 1.05 -28.38
N ILE A 532 -23.66 2.13 -27.98
CA ILE A 532 -23.13 3.16 -28.89
C ILE A 532 -21.61 3.09 -29.02
N PHE A 533 -20.92 2.29 -28.21
CA PHE A 533 -19.47 2.26 -28.13
C PHE A 533 -18.86 1.49 -29.31
N GLN A 534 -17.77 2.00 -29.85
CA GLN A 534 -17.08 1.34 -30.96
C GLN A 534 -16.02 0.34 -30.49
N GLN A 535 -15.48 0.53 -29.30
CA GLN A 535 -14.40 -0.25 -28.71
C GLN A 535 -14.33 -0.03 -27.19
N PRO A 536 -13.66 -0.91 -26.44
CA PRO A 536 -13.31 -0.62 -25.05
C PRO A 536 -12.54 0.71 -24.92
N PHE A 537 -12.77 1.42 -23.81
CA PHE A 537 -12.23 2.75 -23.50
C PHE A 537 -12.77 3.90 -24.38
N ASP A 538 -13.84 3.68 -25.15
CA ASP A 538 -14.55 4.75 -25.89
C ASP A 538 -15.20 5.72 -24.88
N THR A 539 -14.58 6.89 -24.69
CA THR A 539 -15.04 7.91 -23.74
C THR A 539 -15.67 9.07 -24.50
N ARG A 540 -16.93 9.37 -24.19
CA ARG A 540 -17.72 10.40 -24.85
C ARG A 540 -18.13 11.48 -23.85
N PRO A 541 -17.65 12.73 -24.00
CA PRO A 541 -18.13 13.84 -23.18
C PRO A 541 -19.57 14.20 -23.54
N ILE A 542 -20.34 14.64 -22.56
CA ILE A 542 -21.65 15.26 -22.75
C ILE A 542 -21.54 16.73 -22.38
N ASP A 543 -21.85 17.59 -23.34
CA ASP A 543 -21.89 19.04 -23.14
C ASP A 543 -23.21 19.43 -22.47
N LEU A 544 -23.13 19.82 -21.19
CA LEU A 544 -24.29 20.17 -20.38
C LEU A 544 -24.46 21.67 -20.31
N VAL A 545 -25.68 22.15 -20.55
CA VAL A 545 -26.04 23.56 -20.47
C VAL A 545 -26.30 23.94 -19.01
N PRO A 546 -25.68 25.00 -18.47
CA PRO A 546 -25.96 25.49 -17.12
C PRO A 546 -27.41 25.97 -16.98
N GLU A 547 -28.27 25.11 -16.45
CA GLU A 547 -29.70 25.32 -16.26
C GLU A 547 -30.11 25.03 -14.80
N GLY A 548 -31.04 25.84 -14.29
CA GLY A 548 -31.57 25.77 -12.93
C GLY A 548 -30.99 26.84 -12.01
N VAL A 549 -31.64 27.05 -10.87
CA VAL A 549 -31.23 28.06 -9.87
C VAL A 549 -30.67 27.35 -8.64
N TRP A 550 -29.47 27.73 -8.24
CA TRP A 550 -28.81 27.25 -7.03
C TRP A 550 -29.20 28.08 -5.81
N GLY A 551 -29.34 27.42 -4.65
CA GLY A 551 -29.69 28.04 -3.37
C GLY A 551 -31.11 27.76 -2.91
N GLU A 552 -31.45 28.29 -1.74
CA GLU A 552 -32.81 28.24 -1.20
C GLU A 552 -33.70 29.26 -1.92
N THR A 553 -34.92 28.85 -2.27
CA THR A 553 -35.95 29.78 -2.71
C THR A 553 -36.48 30.51 -1.48
N THR A 554 -36.01 31.73 -1.24
CA THR A 554 -36.49 32.57 -0.15
C THR A 554 -37.53 33.56 -0.67
N GLU A 555 -38.68 33.63 0.01
CA GLU A 555 -39.59 34.76 -0.14
C GLU A 555 -39.01 35.95 0.63
N GLN A 556 -38.89 37.11 -0.01
CA GLN A 556 -38.52 38.34 0.69
C GLN A 556 -39.72 38.79 1.52
N LEU A 557 -39.64 38.61 2.84
CA LEU A 557 -40.61 39.14 3.80
C LEU A 557 -40.15 40.52 4.29
N ASP A 558 -41.10 41.44 4.50
CA ASP A 558 -40.85 42.72 5.16
C ASP A 558 -40.40 42.47 6.62
N PRO A 559 -39.40 43.21 7.16
CA PRO A 559 -39.12 43.23 8.59
C PRO A 559 -40.35 43.23 9.53
N GLU A 560 -41.43 43.94 9.18
CA GLU A 560 -42.66 43.93 9.99
C GLU A 560 -43.37 42.56 9.98
N GLU A 561 -43.43 41.89 8.83
CA GLU A 561 -43.99 40.54 8.69
C GLU A 561 -43.15 39.50 9.44
N ILE A 562 -41.82 39.63 9.40
CA ILE A 562 -40.90 38.78 10.15
C ILE A 562 -41.15 38.94 11.66
N ILE A 563 -41.27 40.19 12.15
CA ILE A 563 -41.55 40.45 13.57
C ILE A 563 -42.90 39.86 13.97
N GLN A 564 -43.95 40.02 13.15
CA GLN A 564 -45.27 39.44 13.42
C GLN A 564 -45.22 37.91 13.49
N LEU A 565 -44.52 37.27 12.55
CA LEU A 565 -44.31 35.81 12.56
C LEU A 565 -43.55 35.35 13.80
N LEU A 566 -42.44 36.01 14.14
CA LEU A 566 -41.66 35.68 15.33
C LEU A 566 -42.47 35.86 16.61
N GLN A 567 -43.25 36.95 16.74
CA GLN A 567 -44.12 37.18 17.90
C GLN A 567 -45.25 36.15 18.01
N ALA A 568 -45.81 35.72 16.87
CA ALA A 568 -46.92 34.77 16.86
C ALA A 568 -46.49 33.33 17.22
N TYR A 569 -45.24 32.96 16.94
CA TYR A 569 -44.81 31.56 17.00
C TYR A 569 -43.57 31.27 17.86
N LEU A 570 -42.87 32.29 18.37
CA LEU A 570 -41.87 32.08 19.43
C LEU A 570 -42.57 31.78 20.76
N PRO A 571 -42.04 30.85 21.57
CA PRO A 571 -42.60 30.57 22.88
C PRO A 571 -42.53 31.82 23.78
N PRO A 572 -43.54 32.06 24.63
CA PRO A 572 -43.55 33.17 25.56
C PRO A 572 -42.36 33.06 26.52
N LYS A 573 -41.79 34.22 26.88
CA LYS A 573 -40.55 34.34 27.67
C LYS A 573 -40.58 33.55 28.99
N ASP A 574 -41.75 33.42 29.59
CA ASP A 574 -41.96 32.75 30.89
C ASP A 574 -41.71 31.22 30.85
N GLN A 575 -41.66 30.59 29.67
CA GLN A 575 -41.32 29.17 29.52
C GLN A 575 -39.81 28.89 29.52
N PHE A 576 -38.96 29.90 29.34
CA PHE A 576 -37.50 29.74 29.39
C PHE A 576 -36.96 29.67 30.83
N ASP A 577 -37.58 30.38 31.78
CA ASP A 577 -37.11 30.45 33.17
C ASP A 577 -37.54 29.25 34.03
N ALA A 578 -38.51 28.44 33.58
CA ALA A 578 -39.02 27.28 34.32
C ALA A 578 -38.12 26.03 34.23
N ASN A 579 -37.25 25.93 33.22
CA ASN A 579 -36.34 24.78 33.02
C ASN A 579 -34.92 25.01 33.56
N SER A 580 -34.66 26.13 34.24
CA SER A 580 -33.40 26.43 34.93
C SER A 580 -33.51 26.26 36.45
N SER A 581 -34.08 25.14 36.91
CA SER A 581 -33.93 24.69 38.30
C SER A 581 -32.95 23.51 38.33
N PRO A 582 -31.83 23.60 39.07
CA PRO A 582 -30.88 22.50 39.17
C PRO A 582 -31.39 21.46 40.18
N GLU A 583 -31.67 20.24 39.71
CA GLU A 583 -31.62 19.02 40.52
C GLU A 583 -30.67 18.01 39.89
#